data_AF-Q973D9-F1
#
_entry.id   AF-Q973D9-F1
#
_cell.length_a   1.000
_cell.length_b   1.000
_cell.length_c   1.000
_cell.angle_alpha   90.00
_cell.angle_beta   90.00
_cell.angle_gamma   90.00
#
_symmetry.space_group_name_H-M   'P 1'
#
loop_
_entity.id
_entity.type
_entity.pdbx_description
1 polymer ?
#
loop_
_entity_poly.entity_id
_entity_poly.type
_entity_poly.pdbx_seq_one_letter_code
_entity_poly.pdbx_strand_id
1 'polypeptide(L)'
;MKAQIRFGENWVKVNESVFYVSPQIVKAIKHVVETLAKENLEPEPEEVELYAKALLLLKPTTVEEADHYINVIATLETIDDFFRVKEIIDRIYANRSADVMVREL
;
A
#
# COMPACT_ATOMS: atom_id res chain seq x y z
N MET A 1 9.65 -11.54 -14.63
CA MET A 1 9.20 -10.23 -15.15
C MET A 1 9.58 -9.18 -14.12
N LYS A 2 10.19 -8.05 -14.50
CA LYS A 2 10.38 -6.94 -13.55
C LYS A 2 9.00 -6.44 -13.14
N ALA A 3 8.78 -6.31 -11.85
CA ALA A 3 7.55 -5.76 -11.34
C ALA A 3 7.38 -4.30 -11.77
N GLN A 4 6.14 -3.89 -12.01
CA GLN A 4 5.83 -2.55 -12.50
C GLN A 4 5.02 -1.79 -11.45
N ILE A 5 5.70 -0.88 -10.75
CA ILE A 5 5.04 0.13 -9.91
C ILE A 5 4.88 1.40 -10.75
N ARG A 6 3.66 1.91 -10.84
CA ARG A 6 3.33 3.17 -11.53
C ARG A 6 2.38 4.01 -10.69
N PHE A 7 2.45 5.32 -10.89
CA PHE A 7 1.65 6.29 -10.13
C PHE A 7 0.85 7.17 -11.09
N GLY A 8 -0.40 7.45 -10.76
CA GLY A 8 -1.17 8.55 -11.32
C GLY A 8 -1.55 9.56 -10.25
N GLU A 9 -2.43 10.51 -10.57
CA GLU A 9 -2.80 11.58 -9.63
C GLU A 9 -3.55 11.06 -8.39
N ASN A 10 -4.32 9.99 -8.54
CA ASN A 10 -5.20 9.40 -7.53
C ASN A 10 -5.21 7.86 -7.58
N TRP A 11 -4.13 7.26 -8.09
CA TRP A 11 -4.01 5.81 -8.13
C TRP A 11 -2.56 5.35 -8.04
N VAL A 12 -2.38 4.16 -7.49
CA VAL A 12 -1.12 3.42 -7.48
C VAL A 12 -1.37 2.10 -8.20
N LYS A 13 -0.56 1.79 -9.21
CA LYS A 13 -0.59 0.51 -9.92
C LYS A 13 0.62 -0.30 -9.50
N VAL A 14 0.36 -1.53 -9.04
CA VAL A 14 1.39 -2.50 -8.67
C VAL A 14 1.10 -3.76 -9.46
N ASN A 15 1.99 -4.10 -10.41
CA ASN A 15 1.77 -5.21 -11.34
C ASN A 15 0.43 -5.07 -12.09
N GLU A 16 -0.50 -6.01 -11.90
CA GLU A 16 -1.84 -6.00 -12.49
C GLU A 16 -2.88 -5.29 -11.61
N SER A 17 -2.58 -5.07 -10.33
CA SER A 17 -3.46 -4.43 -9.36
C SER A 17 -3.45 -2.90 -9.50
N VAL A 18 -4.63 -2.27 -9.47
CA VAL A 18 -4.79 -0.80 -9.44
C VAL A 18 -5.54 -0.41 -8.18
N PHE A 19 -4.92 0.45 -7.37
CA PHE A 19 -5.46 0.98 -6.12
C PHE A 19 -5.84 2.45 -6.33
N TYR A 20 -7.14 2.76 -6.28
CA TYR A 20 -7.63 4.14 -6.34
C TYR A 20 -7.59 4.76 -4.95
N VAL A 21 -6.69 5.72 -4.76
CA VAL A 21 -6.34 6.28 -3.45
C VAL A 21 -6.33 7.79 -3.51
N SER A 22 -6.36 8.44 -2.36
CA SER A 22 -6.27 9.89 -2.29
C SER A 22 -4.87 10.39 -2.69
N PRO A 23 -4.73 11.64 -3.17
CA PRO A 23 -3.43 12.18 -3.60
C PRO A 23 -2.36 12.16 -2.51
N GLN A 24 -2.73 12.29 -1.24
CA GLN A 24 -1.78 12.18 -0.13
C GLN A 24 -1.19 10.77 0.01
N ILE A 25 -1.99 9.72 -0.22
CA ILE A 25 -1.52 8.33 -0.20
C ILE A 25 -0.57 8.08 -1.38
N VAL A 26 -0.91 8.58 -2.58
CA VAL A 26 -0.01 8.51 -3.74
C VAL A 26 1.35 9.13 -3.41
N LYS A 27 1.35 10.34 -2.83
CA LYS A 27 2.57 11.06 -2.47
C LYS A 27 3.42 10.27 -1.48
N ALA A 28 2.81 9.73 -0.43
CA ALA A 28 3.51 8.93 0.58
C ALA A 28 4.16 7.67 -0.02
N ILE A 29 3.40 6.88 -0.79
CA ILE A 29 3.95 5.65 -1.41
C ILE A 29 5.03 6.00 -2.46
N LYS A 30 4.84 7.08 -3.22
CA LYS A 30 5.85 7.56 -4.17
C LYS A 30 7.13 7.99 -3.47
N HIS A 31 7.01 8.64 -2.31
CA HIS A 31 8.16 9.03 -1.49
C HIS A 31 8.98 7.82 -1.02
N VAL A 32 8.34 6.72 -0.61
CA VAL A 32 9.02 5.47 -0.27
C VAL A 32 9.81 4.93 -1.45
N VAL A 33 9.15 4.77 -2.60
CA VAL A 33 9.78 4.23 -3.82
C VAL A 33 10.95 5.09 -4.28
N GLU A 34 10.81 6.42 -4.23
CA GLU A 34 11.88 7.34 -4.58
C GLU A 34 13.04 7.31 -3.58
N THR A 35 12.78 7.06 -2.30
CA THR A 35 13.81 6.92 -1.27
C THR A 35 14.62 5.64 -1.48
N LEU A 36 13.96 4.51 -1.67
CA LEU A 36 14.63 3.24 -1.98
C LEU A 36 15.48 3.35 -3.25
N ALA A 37 14.96 3.99 -4.30
CA ALA A 37 15.72 4.23 -5.53
C ALA A 37 16.98 5.08 -5.30
N LYS A 38 16.93 6.10 -4.43
CA LYS A 38 18.11 6.91 -4.05
C LYS A 38 19.16 6.10 -3.30
N GLU A 39 18.74 5.08 -2.56
CA GLU A 39 19.60 4.16 -1.83
C GLU A 39 20.09 2.97 -2.70
N ASN A 40 19.76 2.96 -3.99
CA ASN A 40 20.00 1.85 -4.92
C ASN A 40 19.31 0.54 -4.51
N LEU A 41 18.19 0.63 -3.81
CA LEU A 41 17.32 -0.50 -3.48
C LEU A 41 16.14 -0.54 -4.46
N GLU A 42 15.76 -1.75 -4.90
CA GLU A 42 14.54 -1.94 -5.68
C GLU A 42 13.35 -2.15 -4.72
N PRO A 43 12.25 -1.37 -4.83
CA PRO A 43 11.07 -1.57 -3.99
C PRO A 43 10.43 -2.92 -4.26
N GLU A 44 10.09 -3.64 -3.20
CA GLU A 44 9.35 -4.89 -3.34
C GLU A 44 7.88 -4.60 -3.67
N PRO A 45 7.33 -5.19 -4.74
CA PRO A 45 5.95 -4.93 -5.15
C PRO A 45 4.94 -5.33 -4.08
N GLU A 46 5.25 -6.40 -3.34
CA GLU A 46 4.38 -6.92 -2.29
C GLU A 46 4.26 -5.95 -1.12
N GLU A 47 5.34 -5.26 -0.76
CA GLU A 47 5.34 -4.19 0.23
C GLU A 47 4.53 -2.99 -0.27
N VAL A 48 4.74 -2.56 -1.52
CA VAL A 48 3.99 -1.43 -2.10
C VAL A 48 2.50 -1.73 -2.19
N GLU A 49 2.13 -2.97 -2.53
CA GLU A 49 0.75 -3.43 -2.50
C GLU A 49 0.18 -3.44 -1.07
N LEU A 50 0.97 -3.90 -0.08
CA LEU A 50 0.57 -3.87 1.32
C LEU A 50 0.30 -2.43 1.79
N TYR A 51 1.20 -1.48 1.49
CA TYR A 51 1.00 -0.07 1.83
C TYR A 51 -0.28 0.48 1.20
N ALA A 52 -0.51 0.21 -0.09
CA ALA A 52 -1.71 0.67 -0.78
C ALA A 52 -3.00 0.12 -0.13
N LYS A 53 -3.03 -1.18 0.19
CA LYS A 53 -4.16 -1.83 0.88
C LYS A 53 -4.36 -1.27 2.27
N ALA A 54 -3.30 -1.14 3.06
CA ALA A 54 -3.35 -0.64 4.43
C ALA A 54 -3.88 0.79 4.49
N LEU A 55 -3.33 1.68 3.65
CA LEU A 55 -3.73 3.09 3.63
C LEU A 55 -5.15 3.28 3.08
N LEU A 56 -5.64 2.38 2.21
CA LEU A 56 -7.06 2.34 1.81
C LEU A 56 -8.01 2.02 2.96
N LEU A 57 -7.56 1.26 3.95
CA LEU A 57 -8.32 0.88 5.14
C LEU A 57 -8.21 1.96 6.22
N LEU A 58 -7.00 2.44 6.48
CA LEU A 58 -6.71 3.45 7.51
C LEU A 58 -7.17 4.86 7.12
N LYS A 59 -7.25 5.15 5.81
CA LYS A 59 -7.74 6.43 5.25
C LYS A 59 -7.05 7.67 5.85
N PRO A 60 -5.71 7.78 5.76
CA PRO A 60 -5.02 8.97 6.23
C PRO A 60 -5.52 10.23 5.51
N THR A 61 -5.62 11.30 6.28
CA THR A 61 -6.10 12.61 5.84
C THR A 61 -4.97 13.50 5.34
N THR A 62 -3.73 13.27 5.80
CA THR A 62 -2.54 14.02 5.39
C THR A 62 -1.43 13.10 4.87
N VAL A 63 -0.37 13.69 4.29
CA VAL A 63 0.80 12.93 3.83
C VAL A 63 1.59 12.42 5.04
N GLU A 64 1.72 13.24 6.08
CA GLU A 64 2.44 12.89 7.30
C GLU A 64 1.80 11.71 8.03
N GLU A 65 0.46 11.64 8.05
CA GLU A 65 -0.28 10.52 8.61
C GLU A 65 -0.08 9.25 7.76
N ALA A 66 -0.07 9.36 6.44
CA ALA A 66 0.20 8.25 5.54
C ALA A 66 1.64 7.73 5.72
N ASP A 67 2.63 8.63 5.76
CA ASP A 67 4.03 8.30 6.02
C ASP A 67 4.21 7.66 7.40
N HIS A 68 3.51 8.15 8.43
CA HIS A 68 3.52 7.55 9.76
C HIS A 68 3.05 6.09 9.71
N TYR A 69 1.93 5.80 9.04
CA TYR A 69 1.43 4.43 8.94
C TYR A 69 2.32 3.51 8.11
N ILE A 70 2.92 4.02 7.03
CA ILE A 70 3.94 3.28 6.28
C ILE A 70 5.10 2.90 7.20
N ASN A 71 5.64 3.86 7.95
CA ASN A 71 6.74 3.60 8.88
C ASN A 71 6.35 2.57 9.95
N VAL A 72 5.14 2.64 10.50
CA VAL A 72 4.65 1.63 11.45
C VAL A 72 4.64 0.26 10.79
N ILE A 73 4.12 0.13 9.57
CA ILE A 73 4.08 -1.16 8.85
C ILE A 73 5.50 -1.66 8.56
N ALA A 74 6.39 -0.81 8.06
CA ALA A 74 7.80 -1.15 7.78
C ALA A 74 8.55 -1.59 9.05
N THR A 75 8.27 -0.98 10.22
CA THR A 75 8.90 -1.45 11.47
C THR A 75 8.50 -2.87 11.85
N LEU A 76 7.33 -3.35 11.42
CA LEU A 76 6.87 -4.72 11.67
C LEU A 76 7.60 -5.75 10.78
N GLU A 77 8.18 -5.34 9.66
CA GLU A 77 9.10 -6.17 8.84
C GLU A 77 10.34 -6.57 9.62
N THR A 78 10.84 -5.68 10.48
CA THR A 78 12.06 -5.95 11.23
C THR A 78 11.89 -6.97 12.38
N ILE A 79 10.66 -7.42 12.67
CA ILE A 79 10.33 -8.26 13.84
C ILE A 79 9.65 -9.59 13.42
N ASP A 80 9.86 -10.07 12.19
CA ASP A 80 9.23 -11.30 11.63
C ASP A 80 7.68 -11.31 11.57
N ASP A 81 7.01 -10.24 11.99
CA ASP A 81 5.54 -10.16 12.04
C ASP A 81 4.90 -9.65 10.73
N PHE A 82 5.71 -9.24 9.75
CA PHE A 82 5.22 -8.74 8.46
C PHE A 82 4.25 -9.70 7.77
N PHE A 83 4.57 -10.99 7.70
CA PHE A 83 3.69 -11.98 7.06
C PHE A 83 2.31 -12.05 7.73
N ARG A 84 2.26 -11.90 9.06
CA ARG A 84 1.00 -11.92 9.82
C ARG A 84 0.19 -10.65 9.60
N VAL A 85 0.87 -9.50 9.60
CA VAL A 85 0.25 -8.20 9.35
C VAL A 85 -0.30 -8.14 7.92
N LYS A 86 0.49 -8.60 6.95
CA LYS A 86 0.08 -8.76 5.55
C LYS A 86 -1.14 -9.66 5.42
N GLU A 87 -1.14 -10.84 6.06
CA GLU A 87 -2.29 -11.75 6.04
C GLU A 87 -3.57 -11.07 6.58
N ILE A 88 -3.48 -10.36 7.71
CA ILE A 88 -4.61 -9.67 8.31
C ILE A 88 -5.14 -8.58 7.36
N ILE A 89 -4.26 -7.74 6.81
CA ILE A 89 -4.65 -6.68 5.89
C ILE A 89 -5.26 -7.26 4.61
N ASP A 90 -4.67 -8.31 4.05
CA ASP A 90 -5.18 -8.99 2.87
C ASP A 90 -6.59 -9.55 3.11
N ARG A 91 -6.83 -10.19 4.26
CA ARG A 91 -8.16 -10.70 4.64
C ARG A 91 -9.19 -9.57 4.81
N ILE A 92 -8.83 -8.49 5.50
CA ILE A 92 -9.73 -7.33 5.68
C ILE A 92 -10.05 -6.69 4.33
N TYR A 93 -9.04 -6.51 3.48
CA TYR A 93 -9.19 -5.91 2.16
C TYR A 93 -10.08 -6.76 1.26
N ALA A 94 -9.86 -8.07 1.22
CA ALA A 94 -10.68 -9.01 0.45
C ALA A 94 -12.16 -9.01 0.91
N ASN A 95 -12.41 -8.98 2.21
CA ASN A 95 -13.77 -8.92 2.77
C ASN A 95 -14.47 -7.61 2.41
N ARG A 96 -13.76 -6.48 2.42
CA ARG A 96 -14.32 -5.19 1.99
C ARG A 96 -14.71 -5.21 0.51
N SER A 97 -13.89 -5.82 -0.35
CA SER A 97 -14.21 -5.98 -1.78
C SER A 97 -15.39 -6.92 -2.01
N ALA A 98 -15.53 -7.97 -1.19
CA ALA A 98 -16.68 -8.88 -1.22
C ALA A 98 -17.98 -8.19 -0.77
N ASP A 99 -17.93 -7.35 0.27
CA ASP A 99 -19.10 -6.59 0.75
C ASP A 99 -19.61 -5.57 -0.29
N VAL A 100 -18.73 -5.05 -1.16
CA VAL A 100 -19.15 -4.23 -2.31
C VAL A 100 -19.92 -5.06 -3.34
N MET A 101 -19.59 -6.34 -3.51
CA MET A 101 -20.34 -7.23 -4.42
C MET A 101 -21.65 -7.75 -3.83
N VAL A 102 -21.77 -7.89 -2.51
CA VAL A 102 -23.00 -8.41 -1.86
C VAL A 102 -24.08 -7.32 -1.67
N ARG A 103 -23.74 -6.04 -1.77
CA ARG A 103 -24.71 -4.93 -1.65
C ARG A 103 -25.48 -4.58 -2.91
N GLU A 104 -25.24 -5.27 -4.03
CA GLU A 104 -26.07 -5.18 -5.24
C GLU A 104 -26.87 -6.47 -5.48
N LEU A 105 -27.83 -6.78 -4.60
CA LEU A 105 -28.96 -7.67 -4.91
C LEU A 105 -30.23 -7.18 -4.20
#